data_AF-A0AA88X2Q7-F1
#
_entry.id   AF-A0AA88X2Q7-F1
#
_cell.length_a   1.000
_cell.length_b   1.000
_cell.length_c   1.000
_cell.angle_alpha   90.00
_cell.angle_beta   90.00
_cell.angle_gamma   90.00
#
_symmetry.space_group_name_H-M   'P 1'
#
loop_
_entity.id
_entity.type
_entity.pdbx_description
1 polymer ?
#
loop_
_entity_poly.entity_id
_entity_poly.type
_entity_poly.pdbx_seq_one_letter_code
_entity_poly.pdbx_strand_id
1 'polypeptide(L)'
;MSNSKDSVEMLDSMVATEFWYAEGGSRAEGRSKSASRSKRWWLPSPRVPISGLSDIERKKLLDQGKLVYQVFKAAKSINESVLLEMPVPTVIREALPKASNLSSPFVPVTSLSNFR
;
A
#
# COMPACT_ATOMS: atom_id res chain seq x y z
N MET A 1 18.16 -12.05 7.55
CA MET A 1 17.32 -13.21 7.17
C MET A 1 16.26 -13.60 8.22
N SER A 2 16.09 -12.84 9.33
CA SER A 2 15.07 -13.16 10.36
C SER A 2 13.64 -12.87 9.89
N ASN A 3 13.39 -11.69 9.31
CA ASN A 3 12.03 -11.19 9.03
C ASN A 3 11.18 -12.06 8.08
N SER A 4 11.81 -12.85 7.21
CA SER A 4 11.09 -13.72 6.26
C SER A 4 10.54 -14.98 6.92
N LYS A 5 11.19 -15.48 7.99
CA LYS A 5 10.70 -16.65 8.73
C LYS A 5 9.48 -16.25 9.57
N ASP A 6 9.55 -15.08 10.19
CA ASP A 6 8.48 -14.54 11.04
C ASP A 6 7.13 -14.42 10.32
N SER A 7 7.14 -14.09 9.02
CA SER A 7 5.90 -13.95 8.22
C SER A 7 5.27 -15.29 7.89
N VAL A 8 6.08 -16.30 7.56
CA VAL A 8 5.59 -17.64 7.21
C VAL A 8 5.12 -18.36 8.47
N GLU A 9 5.90 -18.33 9.54
CA GLU A 9 5.52 -18.91 10.84
C GLU A 9 4.23 -18.31 11.40
N MET A 10 4.01 -17.00 11.18
CA MET A 10 2.75 -16.37 11.55
C MET A 10 1.57 -16.93 10.73
N LEU A 11 1.71 -17.11 9.42
CA LEU A 11 0.67 -17.72 8.60
C LEU A 11 0.41 -19.18 9.01
N ASP A 12 1.45 -19.94 9.32
CA ASP A 12 1.34 -21.32 9.82
C ASP A 12 0.58 -21.40 11.16
N SER A 13 0.63 -20.33 11.97
CA SER A 13 -0.14 -20.24 13.22
C SER A 13 -1.64 -19.94 13.04
N MET A 14 -2.08 -19.58 11.82
CA MET A 14 -3.48 -19.31 11.48
C MET A 14 -4.24 -20.61 11.15
N VAL A 15 -4.21 -21.54 12.09
CA VAL A 15 -4.99 -22.78 12.05
C VAL A 15 -6.13 -22.73 13.08
N ALA A 16 -7.20 -23.49 12.83
CA ALA A 16 -8.36 -23.60 13.72
C ALA A 16 -8.98 -22.24 14.11
N THR A 17 -9.17 -21.37 13.12
CA THR A 17 -9.71 -20.02 13.32
C THR A 17 -11.23 -20.04 13.49
N GLU A 18 -11.76 -19.09 14.25
CA GLU A 18 -13.22 -18.92 14.39
C GLU A 18 -13.85 -18.20 13.20
N PHE A 19 -13.04 -17.65 12.29
CA PHE A 19 -13.48 -17.05 11.04
C PHE A 19 -13.24 -17.99 9.85
N TRP A 20 -13.98 -17.76 8.76
CA TRP A 20 -13.86 -18.49 7.51
C TRP A 20 -14.09 -17.56 6.31
N TYR A 21 -13.99 -18.12 5.10
CA TYR A 21 -14.24 -17.40 3.86
C TYR A 21 -15.42 -18.05 3.13
N ALA A 22 -16.32 -17.25 2.57
CA ALA A 22 -17.45 -17.78 1.80
C ALA A 22 -16.97 -18.43 0.50
N GLU A 23 -17.49 -19.63 0.21
CA GLU A 23 -17.24 -20.38 -1.03
C GLU A 23 -17.91 -19.67 -2.21
N GLY A 24 -17.12 -19.41 -3.27
CA GLY A 24 -17.55 -18.56 -4.37
C GLY A 24 -17.31 -17.09 -4.02
N GLY A 25 -16.27 -16.51 -4.63
CA GLY A 25 -16.00 -15.08 -4.54
C GLY A 25 -17.25 -14.24 -4.84
N SER A 26 -17.19 -12.94 -4.58
CA SER A 26 -18.33 -11.99 -4.51
C SER A 26 -19.43 -12.06 -5.60
N ARG A 27 -19.24 -12.82 -6.69
CA ARG A 27 -20.23 -13.14 -7.73
C ARG A 27 -21.30 -14.15 -7.32
N ALA A 28 -21.00 -15.16 -6.50
CA ALA A 28 -21.95 -16.25 -6.18
C ALA A 28 -22.83 -15.93 -4.97
N GLU A 29 -22.29 -15.17 -4.02
CA GLU A 29 -23.00 -14.81 -2.80
C GLU A 29 -23.83 -13.54 -3.04
N GLY A 30 -25.14 -13.73 -3.21
CA GLY A 30 -26.12 -12.65 -3.34
C GLY A 30 -25.84 -11.56 -2.31
N ARG A 31 -25.46 -10.37 -2.82
CA ARG A 31 -25.04 -9.17 -2.08
C ARG A 31 -25.62 -9.10 -0.66
N SER A 32 -24.79 -9.38 0.36
CA SER A 32 -25.02 -8.73 1.65
C SER A 32 -25.02 -7.23 1.38
N LYS A 33 -26.10 -6.53 1.75
CA LYS A 33 -26.26 -5.09 1.49
C LYS A 33 -25.17 -4.24 2.15
N SER A 34 -24.32 -4.80 3.02
CA SER A 34 -23.12 -4.16 3.58
C SER A 34 -21.86 -4.31 2.71
N ALA A 35 -21.82 -5.23 1.74
CA ALA A 35 -20.69 -5.43 0.81
C ALA A 35 -20.71 -4.45 -0.38
N SER A 36 -21.44 -3.34 -0.25
CA SER A 36 -21.48 -2.28 -1.24
C SER A 36 -20.09 -1.62 -1.34
N ARG A 37 -19.35 -1.98 -2.40
CA ARG A 37 -18.10 -1.35 -2.93
C ARG A 37 -16.76 -1.79 -2.29
N SER A 38 -16.56 -3.07 -2.02
CA SER A 38 -15.18 -3.54 -1.77
C SER A 38 -14.29 -3.31 -3.00
N LYS A 39 -13.17 -2.58 -2.84
CA LYS A 39 -12.16 -2.35 -3.90
C LYS A 39 -11.51 -3.65 -4.39
N ARG A 40 -11.68 -4.76 -3.65
CA ARG A 40 -11.08 -6.07 -3.89
C ARG A 40 -12.16 -7.11 -4.19
N TRP A 41 -12.87 -6.92 -5.30
CA TRP A 41 -14.01 -7.75 -5.71
C TRP A 41 -13.65 -9.21 -6.02
N TRP A 42 -12.35 -9.49 -6.25
CA TRP A 42 -11.83 -10.82 -6.54
C TRP A 42 -11.49 -11.65 -5.30
N LEU A 43 -11.53 -11.06 -4.09
CA LEU A 43 -11.26 -11.79 -2.86
C LEU A 43 -12.54 -12.41 -2.27
N PRO A 44 -12.45 -13.59 -1.65
CA PRO A 44 -13.59 -14.14 -0.93
C PRO A 44 -13.93 -13.28 0.29
N SER A 45 -15.22 -13.21 0.64
CA SER A 45 -15.68 -12.41 1.77
C SER A 45 -15.39 -13.13 3.09
N PRO A 46 -14.71 -12.49 4.07
CA PRO A 46 -14.53 -13.09 5.38
C PRO A 46 -15.85 -13.14 6.14
N ARG A 47 -16.04 -14.22 6.90
CA ARG A 47 -17.22 -14.53 7.70
C ARG A 47 -16.80 -14.88 9.12
N VAL A 48 -17.67 -14.58 10.06
CA VAL A 48 -17.50 -14.85 11.50
C VAL A 48 -18.83 -15.36 12.07
N PRO A 49 -18.83 -15.99 13.26
CA PRO A 49 -20.06 -16.41 13.92
C PRO A 49 -20.99 -15.22 14.18
N ILE A 50 -22.29 -15.45 14.28
CA ILE A 50 -23.28 -14.39 14.56
C ILE A 50 -23.01 -13.73 15.92
N SER A 51 -22.49 -14.49 16.89
CA SER A 51 -22.04 -14.01 18.19
C SER A 51 -20.76 -13.15 18.14
N GLY A 52 -20.11 -13.07 16.98
CA GLY A 52 -18.76 -12.52 16.84
C GLY A 52 -17.67 -13.51 17.25
N LEU A 53 -16.42 -13.05 17.13
CA LEU A 53 -15.23 -13.78 17.58
C LEU A 53 -15.11 -13.74 19.10
N SER A 54 -14.54 -14.79 19.69
CA SER A 54 -14.13 -14.79 21.08
C SER A 54 -13.09 -13.69 21.36
N ASP A 55 -13.01 -13.26 22.62
CA ASP A 55 -11.99 -12.30 23.04
C ASP A 55 -10.56 -12.80 22.81
N ILE A 56 -10.37 -14.12 22.93
CA ILE A 56 -9.09 -14.80 22.72
C ILE A 56 -8.69 -14.70 21.25
N GLU A 57 -9.58 -15.10 20.33
CA GLU A 57 -9.29 -15.07 18.90
C GLU A 57 -9.14 -13.63 18.39
N ARG A 58 -9.98 -12.70 18.87
CA ARG A 58 -9.83 -11.27 18.54
C ARG A 58 -8.46 -10.74 18.97
N LYS A 59 -8.00 -11.07 20.19
CA LYS A 59 -6.70 -10.64 20.69
C LYS A 59 -5.56 -11.24 19.86
N LYS A 60 -5.63 -12.55 19.55
CA LYS A 60 -4.65 -13.26 18.72
C LYS A 60 -4.49 -12.58 17.35
N LEU A 61 -5.61 -12.28 16.68
CA LEU A 61 -5.60 -11.60 15.37
C LEU A 61 -4.98 -10.19 15.44
N LEU A 62 -5.27 -9.43 16.50
CA LEU A 62 -4.69 -8.10 16.68
C LEU A 62 -3.17 -8.17 16.90
N ASP A 63 -2.70 -9.14 17.68
CA ASP A 63 -1.26 -9.29 17.96
C ASP A 63 -0.50 -9.78 16.72
N GLN A 64 -1.08 -10.71 15.95
CA GLN A 64 -0.56 -11.10 14.62
C GLN A 64 -0.52 -9.90 13.67
N GLY A 65 -1.58 -9.08 13.62
CA GLY A 65 -1.62 -7.87 12.79
C GLY A 65 -0.51 -6.86 13.14
N LYS A 66 -0.22 -6.68 14.44
CA LYS A 66 0.91 -5.84 14.88
C LYS A 66 2.24 -6.41 14.42
N LEU A 67 2.44 -7.72 14.53
CA LEU A 67 3.67 -8.39 14.09
C LEU A 67 3.93 -8.16 12.60
N VAL A 68 2.93 -8.45 11.74
CA VAL A 68 3.03 -8.21 10.28
C VAL A 68 3.36 -6.76 9.98
N TYR A 69 2.74 -5.82 10.70
CA TYR A 69 2.98 -4.40 10.48
C TYR A 69 4.44 -4.01 10.78
N GLN A 70 5.06 -4.58 11.82
CA GLN A 70 6.48 -4.33 12.09
C GLN A 70 7.38 -4.91 11.01
N VAL A 71 7.11 -6.14 10.55
CA VAL A 71 7.85 -6.76 9.45
C VAL A 71 7.72 -5.93 8.16
N PHE A 72 6.50 -5.47 7.85
CA PHE A 72 6.24 -4.59 6.71
C PHE A 72 7.07 -3.30 6.79
N LYS A 73 7.10 -2.63 7.95
CA LYS A 73 7.90 -1.42 8.13
C LYS A 73 9.39 -1.68 7.93
N ALA A 74 9.91 -2.77 8.49
CA ALA A 74 11.32 -3.14 8.34
C ALA A 74 11.65 -3.42 6.86
N ALA A 75 10.83 -4.21 6.17
CA ALA A 75 11.01 -4.50 4.76
C ALA A 75 10.92 -3.23 3.89
N LYS A 76 9.93 -2.37 4.15
CA LYS A 76 9.77 -1.09 3.46
C LYS A 76 11.01 -0.20 3.64
N SER A 77 11.51 -0.06 4.87
CA SER A 77 12.69 0.77 5.14
C SER A 77 13.95 0.26 4.43
N ILE A 78 14.15 -1.06 4.37
CA ILE A 78 15.26 -1.66 3.60
C ILE A 78 15.09 -1.37 2.11
N ASN A 79 13.88 -1.58 1.57
CA ASN A 79 13.60 -1.30 0.15
C ASN A 79 13.84 0.18 -0.19
N GLU A 80 13.44 1.10 0.69
CA GLU A 80 13.69 2.54 0.52
C GLU A 80 15.20 2.85 0.53
N SER A 81 15.96 2.26 1.46
CA SER A 81 17.42 2.44 1.53
C SER A 81 18.11 1.96 0.24
N VAL A 82 17.76 0.76 -0.24
CA VAL A 82 18.35 0.19 -1.46
C VAL A 82 17.99 1.03 -2.69
N LEU A 83 16.73 1.47 -2.81
CA LEU A 83 16.29 2.31 -3.93
C LEU A 83 17.01 3.67 -3.99
N LEU A 84 17.42 4.22 -2.84
CA LEU A 84 18.21 5.47 -2.79
C LEU A 84 19.65 5.29 -3.28
N GLU A 85 20.22 4.10 -3.14
CA GLU A 85 21.58 3.78 -3.61
C GLU A 85 21.61 3.43 -5.11
N MET A 86 20.47 3.10 -5.70
CA MET A 86 20.39 2.74 -7.12
C MET A 86 20.62 3.96 -8.03
N PRO A 87 21.50 3.85 -9.05
CA PRO A 87 21.68 4.93 -10.01
C PRO A 87 20.41 5.13 -10.83
N VAL A 88 20.02 6.39 -11.05
CA VAL A 88 18.86 6.73 -11.88
C VAL A 88 19.11 6.30 -13.33
N PRO A 89 18.26 5.44 -13.92
CA PRO A 89 18.38 5.05 -15.32
C PRO A 89 18.33 6.25 -16.27
N THR A 90 19.14 6.23 -17.32
CA THR A 90 19.25 7.32 -18.30
C THR A 90 17.92 7.65 -18.97
N VAL A 91 17.09 6.63 -19.24
CA VAL A 91 15.75 6.78 -19.81
C VAL A 91 14.86 7.71 -18.97
N ILE A 92 14.95 7.62 -17.63
CA ILE A 92 14.19 8.52 -16.74
C ILE A 92 14.73 9.93 -16.85
N ARG A 93 16.06 10.08 -16.86
CA ARG A 93 16.75 11.39 -16.96
C ARG A 93 16.45 12.11 -18.28
N GLU A 94 16.43 11.38 -19.39
CA GLU A 94 16.13 11.90 -20.72
C GLU A 94 14.64 12.25 -20.91
N ALA A 95 13.75 11.56 -20.18
CA ALA A 95 12.32 11.85 -20.15
C ALA A 95 11.96 13.06 -19.26
N LEU A 96 12.89 13.56 -18.44
CA LEU A 96 12.64 14.77 -17.66
C LEU A 96 12.41 15.96 -18.61
N PRO A 97 11.40 16.81 -18.35
CA PRO A 97 11.24 18.05 -19.09
C PRO A 97 12.56 18.81 -19.01
N LYS A 98 13.14 19.18 -20.17
CA LYS A 98 14.30 20.07 -20.19
C LYS A 98 13.91 21.30 -19.38
N ALA A 99 14.61 21.55 -18.27
CA ALA A 99 14.42 22.78 -17.53
C ALA A 99 14.69 23.93 -18.52
N SER A 100 13.63 24.57 -19.01
CA SER A 100 13.76 25.82 -19.73
C SER A 100 14.37 26.77 -18.71
N ASN A 101 15.64 27.10 -18.93
CA ASN A 101 16.43 27.98 -18.11
C ASN A 101 15.55 29.09 -17.52
N LEU A 102 15.41 29.15 -16.20
CA LEU A 102 14.84 30.30 -15.48
C LEU A 102 15.77 31.53 -15.57
N SER A 103 16.64 31.58 -16.59
CA SER A 103 17.46 32.72 -16.97
C SER A 103 16.84 33.34 -18.23
N SER A 104 15.60 33.81 -18.13
CA SER A 104 15.28 34.99 -18.92
C SER A 104 16.05 36.13 -18.26
N PRO A 105 16.95 36.84 -18.97
CA PRO A 105 17.51 38.06 -18.40
C PRO A 105 16.35 38.96 -18.03
N PHE A 106 16.33 39.40 -16.77
CA PHE A 106 15.41 40.41 -16.30
C PHE A 106 15.60 41.64 -17.20
N VAL A 107 14.63 41.91 -18.08
CA VAL A 107 14.64 43.13 -18.89
C VAL A 107 13.97 44.20 -18.04
N PRO A 108 14.73 45.18 -17.49
CA PRO A 108 14.11 46.23 -16.68
C PRO A 108 13.16 47.05 -17.56
N VAL A 109 11.95 47.30 -17.04
CA VAL A 109 10.95 48.19 -17.66
C VAL A 109 11.43 49.63 -17.52
N THR A 110 12.37 50.05 -18.36
CA THR A 110 12.76 51.46 -18.52
C THR A 110 12.92 51.89 -19.98
N SER A 111 12.54 51.05 -20.96
CA SER A 111 12.58 51.41 -22.38
C SER A 111 11.20 51.38 -23.06
N LEU A 112 10.22 52.02 -22.42
CA LEU A 112 8.99 52.46 -23.09
C LEU A 112 8.86 53.98 -22.96
N SER A 113 9.86 54.70 -23.47
CA SER A 113 9.65 56.04 -24.00
C SER A 113 9.61 55.92 -25.52
N ASN A 114 8.50 56.41 -26.09
CA ASN A 114 8.19 56.59 -27.51
C ASN A 114 7.21 55.59 -28.12
N PHE A 115 5.93 55.76 -27.80
CA PHE A 115 4.91 55.84 -28.84
C PHE A 115 4.10 57.11 -28.63
N ARG A 116 4.21 58.00 -29.61
CA ARG A 116 3.40 59.20 -29.81
C ARG A 116 2.11 58.81 -30.52
#